data_AF-A0AAV9N386-F1
#
_entry.id   AF-A0AAV9N386-F1
#
_cell.length_a   1.000
_cell.length_b   1.000
_cell.length_c   1.000
_cell.angle_alpha   90.00
_cell.angle_beta   90.00
_cell.angle_gamma   90.00
#
_symmetry.space_group_name_H-M   'P 1'
#
loop_
_entity.id
_entity.type
_entity.pdbx_description
1 polymer ?
#
loop_
_entity_poly.entity_id
_entity_poly.type
_entity_poly.pdbx_seq_one_letter_code
_entity_poly.pdbx_strand_id
1 'polypeptide(L)'
;MGLSFVLRSLAVFYPIFFIAAATPEIHWVDCKDHVPPSDVFDPAGIDLENLPPTLMCGRIAVPMDYSQPLDGSNNITLGLAMHRPSNPKGIIFFSPGGSDNAVVHAWNFALGINSPFTPNFSGLGDPASQDEFEASKAASATAIQSWIEASSPPGIIKYVGTREVVEDFNQIREALGYEKIHYLGGS
;
A
#
# COMPACT_ATOMS: atom_id res chain seq x y z
N MET A 1 34.70 -28.63 -64.72
CA MET A 1 34.78 -29.10 -63.32
C MET A 1 34.15 -28.02 -62.44
N GLY A 2 32.91 -28.23 -62.01
CA GLY A 2 32.16 -27.27 -61.19
C GLY A 2 32.47 -27.45 -59.70
N LEU A 3 32.81 -26.35 -59.02
CA LEU A 3 33.05 -26.34 -57.59
C LEU A 3 31.79 -25.83 -56.89
N SER A 4 31.10 -26.73 -56.18
CA SER A 4 29.88 -26.42 -55.41
C SER A 4 30.30 -25.94 -54.01
N PHE A 5 30.06 -24.68 -53.68
CA PHE A 5 30.24 -24.14 -52.32
C PHE A 5 28.97 -24.43 -51.49
N VAL A 6 29.11 -25.25 -50.44
CA VAL A 6 28.05 -25.47 -49.45
C VAL A 6 28.25 -24.46 -48.32
N LEU A 7 27.38 -23.45 -48.27
CA LEU A 7 27.36 -22.46 -47.18
C LEU A 7 26.59 -23.07 -45.98
N ARG A 8 27.31 -23.52 -44.94
CA ARG A 8 26.69 -23.92 -43.67
C ARG A 8 26.40 -22.67 -42.84
N SER A 9 25.12 -22.30 -42.74
CA SER A 9 24.66 -21.27 -41.80
C SER A 9 24.77 -21.81 -40.37
N LEU A 10 25.65 -21.24 -39.56
CA LEU A 10 25.73 -21.45 -38.12
C LEU A 10 24.73 -20.51 -37.45
N ALA A 11 23.57 -21.03 -37.03
CA ALA A 11 22.63 -20.29 -36.20
C ALA A 11 23.20 -20.17 -34.78
N VAL A 12 23.58 -18.95 -34.39
CA VAL A 12 23.97 -18.63 -33.01
C VAL A 12 22.69 -18.51 -32.18
N PHE A 13 22.40 -19.52 -31.36
CA PHE A 13 21.36 -19.43 -30.34
C PHE A 13 21.90 -18.59 -29.17
N TYR A 14 21.48 -17.33 -29.07
CA TYR A 14 21.65 -16.54 -27.86
C TYR A 14 20.53 -16.94 -26.87
N PRO A 15 20.84 -17.55 -25.72
CA PRO A 15 19.83 -17.79 -24.70
C PRO A 15 19.37 -16.43 -24.16
N ILE A 16 18.10 -16.10 -24.39
CA ILE A 16 17.45 -14.98 -23.71
C ILE A 16 17.30 -15.40 -22.24
N PHE A 17 18.21 -14.93 -21.39
CA PHE A 17 18.04 -15.04 -19.94
C PHE A 17 16.93 -14.10 -19.51
N PHE A 18 15.73 -14.64 -19.26
CA PHE A 18 14.72 -13.93 -18.50
C PHE A 18 15.22 -13.85 -17.05
N ILE A 19 15.65 -12.66 -16.62
CA ILE A 19 15.80 -12.37 -15.20
C ILE A 19 14.38 -12.36 -14.64
N ALA A 20 14.06 -13.34 -13.78
CA ALA A 20 12.80 -13.32 -13.05
C ALA A 20 12.73 -12.01 -12.25
N ALA A 21 11.65 -11.25 -12.41
CA ALA A 21 11.41 -10.07 -11.59
C ALA A 21 11.46 -10.48 -10.12
N ALA A 22 12.19 -9.73 -9.29
CA ALA A 22 12.25 -10.00 -7.86
C ALA A 22 10.84 -9.91 -7.27
N THR A 23 10.41 -10.96 -6.58
CA THR A 23 9.15 -10.97 -5.83
C THR A 23 9.29 -10.00 -4.66
N PRO A 24 8.34 -9.07 -4.45
CA PRO A 24 8.36 -8.18 -3.30
C PRO A 24 8.46 -8.93 -1.97
N GLU A 25 9.33 -8.44 -1.09
CA GLU A 25 9.53 -8.97 0.25
C GLU A 25 9.18 -7.92 1.30
N ILE A 26 8.68 -8.37 2.45
CA ILE A 26 8.42 -7.48 3.58
C ILE A 26 9.72 -7.23 4.34
N HIS A 27 10.16 -5.99 4.34
CA HIS A 27 11.17 -5.49 5.24
C HIS A 27 10.55 -5.18 6.60
N TRP A 28 10.77 -6.07 7.57
CA TRP A 28 10.33 -5.87 8.94
C TRP A 28 11.12 -4.73 9.62
N VAL A 29 10.41 -3.88 10.34
CA VAL A 29 10.92 -2.69 11.03
C VAL A 29 10.44 -2.68 12.48
N ASP A 30 11.12 -1.90 13.33
CA ASP A 30 10.69 -1.72 14.71
C ASP A 30 9.41 -0.86 14.75
N CYS A 31 8.36 -1.36 15.39
CA CYS A 31 7.09 -0.64 15.49
C CYS A 31 7.22 0.66 16.28
N LYS A 32 8.18 0.77 17.22
CA LYS A 32 8.37 1.99 18.01
C LYS A 32 8.78 3.20 17.17
N ASP A 33 9.40 2.97 16.01
CA ASP A 33 9.81 4.02 15.07
C ASP A 33 8.64 4.46 14.16
N HIS A 34 7.49 3.79 14.28
CA HIS A 34 6.32 3.93 13.42
C HIS A 34 5.01 3.97 14.23
N VAL A 35 5.04 4.57 15.42
CA VAL A 35 3.85 4.82 16.24
C VAL A 35 2.86 5.68 15.43
N PRO A 36 1.57 5.30 15.35
CA PRO A 36 0.60 6.09 14.60
C PRO A 36 0.44 7.50 15.17
N PRO A 37 0.09 8.49 14.33
CA PRO A 37 -0.11 9.87 14.76
C PRO A 37 -1.16 10.02 15.87
N SER A 38 -0.93 10.97 16.79
CA SER A 38 -1.72 11.11 18.02
C SER A 38 -3.16 11.62 17.80
N ASP A 39 -3.47 12.12 16.61
CA ASP A 39 -4.82 12.51 16.19
C ASP A 39 -5.71 11.31 15.84
N VAL A 40 -5.11 10.16 15.53
CA VAL A 40 -5.82 8.92 15.18
C VAL A 40 -5.54 7.78 16.16
N PHE A 41 -4.55 7.93 17.05
CA PHE A 41 -4.16 6.92 18.05
C PHE A 41 -3.88 7.60 19.38
N ASP A 42 -4.52 7.16 20.46
CA ASP A 42 -4.25 7.65 21.81
C ASP A 42 -3.17 6.78 22.49
N PRO A 43 -1.94 7.27 22.66
CA PRO A 43 -0.87 6.50 23.29
C PRO A 43 -0.95 6.51 24.83
N ALA A 44 -1.95 7.15 25.44
CA ALA A 44 -2.02 7.32 26.88
C ALA A 44 -2.04 5.97 27.62
N GLY A 45 -1.05 5.78 28.50
CA GLY A 45 -0.93 4.56 29.30
C GLY A 45 -0.28 3.37 28.57
N ILE A 46 0.21 3.57 27.34
CA ILE A 46 0.93 2.54 26.58
C ILE A 46 2.44 2.68 26.81
N ASP A 47 3.10 1.57 27.12
CA ASP A 47 4.57 1.51 27.12
C ASP A 47 5.09 1.32 25.68
N LEU A 48 5.43 2.44 25.03
CA LEU A 48 5.93 2.46 23.65
C LEU A 48 7.36 1.91 23.52
N GLU A 49 8.11 1.78 24.62
CA GLU A 49 9.45 1.20 24.61
C GLU A 49 9.42 -0.33 24.62
N ASN A 50 8.34 -0.92 25.16
CA ASN A 50 8.18 -2.37 25.32
C ASN A 50 6.89 -2.87 24.64
N LEU A 51 6.80 -2.68 23.33
CA LEU A 51 5.67 -3.16 22.53
C LEU A 51 5.58 -4.70 22.51
N PRO A 52 4.37 -5.28 22.45
CA PRO A 52 4.20 -6.72 22.46
C PRO A 52 4.80 -7.36 21.20
N PRO A 53 5.44 -8.54 21.29
CA PRO A 53 6.06 -9.20 20.14
C PRO A 53 5.04 -9.70 19.09
N THR A 54 3.74 -9.66 19.43
CA THR A 54 2.65 -9.96 18.51
C THR A 54 2.31 -8.78 17.60
N LEU A 55 2.77 -7.56 17.91
CA LEU A 55 2.65 -6.41 17.01
C LEU A 55 3.88 -6.38 16.09
N MET A 56 3.65 -6.54 14.79
CA MET A 56 4.72 -6.47 13.79
C MET A 56 4.46 -5.35 12.81
N CYS A 57 5.50 -4.62 12.44
CA CYS A 57 5.45 -3.53 11.48
C CYS A 57 6.42 -3.83 10.34
N GLY A 58 6.01 -3.51 9.12
CA GLY A 58 6.79 -3.83 7.93
C GLY A 58 6.58 -2.84 6.82
N ARG A 59 7.45 -2.92 5.82
CA ARG A 59 7.34 -2.18 4.57
C ARG A 59 7.54 -3.13 3.40
N ILE A 60 6.83 -2.91 2.32
CA ILE A 60 6.98 -3.68 1.08
C ILE A 60 6.99 -2.73 -0.11
N ALA A 61 7.97 -2.90 -0.99
CA ALA A 61 8.03 -2.17 -2.24
C ALA A 61 7.19 -2.90 -3.29
N VAL A 62 6.25 -2.20 -3.92
CA VAL A 62 5.37 -2.76 -4.95
C VAL A 62 5.33 -1.85 -6.18
N PRO A 63 4.95 -2.36 -7.37
CA PRO A 63 4.75 -1.52 -8.54
C PRO A 63 3.74 -0.40 -8.26
N MET A 64 4.01 0.80 -8.76
CA MET A 64 2.99 1.85 -8.82
C MET A 64 1.95 1.49 -9.89
N ASP A 65 2.42 1.11 -11.08
CA ASP A 65 1.64 0.56 -12.17
C ASP A 65 1.93 -0.93 -12.32
N TYR A 66 0.96 -1.76 -11.93
CA TYR A 66 1.05 -3.22 -12.01
C TYR A 66 1.09 -3.78 -13.45
N SER A 67 0.87 -2.96 -14.48
CA SER A 67 1.09 -3.35 -15.88
C SER A 67 2.56 -3.26 -16.32
N GLN A 68 3.41 -2.67 -15.48
CA GLN A 68 4.84 -2.48 -15.70
C GLN A 68 5.64 -3.24 -14.63
N PRO A 69 6.90 -3.63 -14.91
CA PRO A 69 7.74 -4.29 -13.92
C PRO A 69 8.05 -3.37 -12.73
N LEU A 70 8.32 -3.97 -11.56
CA LEU A 70 8.84 -3.25 -10.41
C LEU A 70 10.28 -2.79 -10.71
N ASP A 71 10.50 -1.47 -10.71
CA ASP A 71 11.83 -0.88 -10.87
C ASP A 71 11.94 0.47 -10.15
N GLY A 72 13.09 1.15 -10.26
CA GLY A 72 13.36 2.43 -9.59
C GLY A 72 12.43 3.59 -10.00
N SER A 73 11.77 3.49 -11.15
CA SER A 73 10.82 4.49 -11.68
C SER A 73 9.35 4.10 -11.50
N ASN A 74 9.07 2.82 -11.28
CA ASN A 74 7.75 2.25 -11.07
C ASN A 74 7.67 1.53 -9.72
N ASN A 75 7.84 2.25 -8.62
CA ASN A 75 7.67 1.70 -7.27
C ASN A 75 6.97 2.66 -6.33
N ILE A 76 6.25 2.08 -5.39
CA ILE A 76 5.78 2.73 -4.16
C ILE A 76 6.13 1.83 -2.98
N THR A 77 6.20 2.41 -1.77
CA THR A 77 6.40 1.66 -0.53
C THR A 77 5.12 1.66 0.27
N LEU A 78 4.57 0.47 0.53
CA LEU A 78 3.44 0.29 1.43
C LEU A 78 3.95 0.04 2.84
N GLY A 79 3.35 0.71 3.81
CA GLY A 79 3.53 0.40 5.24
C GLY A 79 2.44 -0.56 5.71
N LEU A 80 2.80 -1.54 6.54
CA LEU A 80 1.86 -2.45 7.17
C LEU A 80 2.12 -2.58 8.67
N ALA A 81 1.04 -2.75 9.42
CA ALA A 81 1.09 -3.24 10.79
C ALA A 81 0.19 -4.49 10.88
N MET A 82 0.63 -5.49 11.63
CA MET A 82 -0.15 -6.72 11.84
C MET A 82 -0.09 -7.14 13.30
N HIS A 83 -1.20 -7.69 13.78
CA HIS A 83 -1.18 -8.56 14.94
C HIS A 83 -0.91 -10.00 14.47
N ARG A 84 0.15 -10.64 14.96
CA ARG A 84 0.53 -12.02 14.66
C ARG A 84 0.53 -12.87 15.94
N PRO A 85 -0.42 -13.79 16.11
CA PRO A 85 -0.39 -14.74 17.23
C PRO A 85 0.71 -15.81 17.01
N SER A 86 1.10 -16.52 18.07
CA SER A 86 2.17 -17.54 18.01
C SER A 86 1.87 -18.74 17.09
N ASN A 87 0.59 -19.01 16.80
CA ASN A 87 0.15 -20.13 15.95
C ASN A 87 -0.94 -19.65 14.96
N PRO A 88 -0.58 -18.81 13.97
CA PRO A 88 -1.55 -18.24 13.04
C PRO A 88 -2.14 -19.35 12.15
N LYS A 89 -3.45 -19.27 11.87
CA LYS A 89 -4.17 -20.24 11.02
C LYS A 89 -4.47 -19.72 9.62
N GLY A 90 -4.22 -18.44 9.39
CA GLY A 90 -4.52 -17.73 8.16
C GLY A 90 -4.28 -16.23 8.37
N ILE A 91 -4.67 -15.44 7.38
CA ILE A 91 -4.56 -13.99 7.42
C ILE A 91 -5.91 -13.33 7.15
N ILE A 92 -6.21 -12.30 7.95
CA ILE A 92 -7.34 -11.42 7.72
C ILE A 92 -6.80 -10.06 7.31
N PHE A 93 -7.19 -9.60 6.13
CA PHE A 93 -6.98 -8.23 5.69
C PHE A 93 -8.18 -7.41 6.11
N PHE A 94 -7.93 -6.35 6.88
CA PHE A 94 -8.97 -5.46 7.36
C PHE A 94 -8.89 -4.13 6.61
N SER A 95 -10.03 -3.70 6.07
CA SER A 95 -10.19 -2.37 5.49
C SER A 95 -11.35 -1.68 6.18
N PRO A 96 -11.11 -0.60 6.97
CA PRO A 96 -12.17 0.12 7.67
C PRO A 96 -13.07 0.95 6.74
N GLY A 97 -12.70 1.10 5.47
CA GLY A 97 -13.31 2.08 4.56
C GLY A 97 -12.64 3.45 4.67
N GLY A 98 -13.27 4.47 4.08
CA GLY A 98 -12.78 5.86 4.12
C GLY A 98 -11.36 6.03 3.54
N SER A 99 -10.69 7.10 3.96
CA SER A 99 -9.25 7.30 3.76
C SER A 99 -8.46 6.96 5.03
N ASP A 100 -9.03 6.11 5.87
CA ASP A 100 -8.64 5.96 7.27
C ASP A 100 -7.35 5.15 7.40
N ASN A 101 -6.58 5.45 8.45
CA ASN A 101 -5.29 4.79 8.68
C ASN A 101 -5.51 3.37 9.25
N ALA A 102 -5.75 2.40 8.36
CA ALA A 102 -6.09 1.02 8.72
C ALA A 102 -5.09 0.37 9.71
N VAL A 103 -3.81 0.80 9.69
CA VAL A 103 -2.77 0.28 10.60
C VAL A 103 -3.08 0.53 12.08
N VAL A 104 -3.82 1.59 12.41
CA VAL A 104 -4.22 1.92 13.78
C VAL A 104 -5.04 0.78 14.40
N HIS A 105 -5.84 0.07 13.61
CA HIS A 105 -6.63 -1.06 14.11
C HIS A 105 -5.78 -2.26 14.50
N ALA A 106 -4.68 -2.51 13.78
CA ALA A 106 -3.73 -3.55 14.15
C ALA A 106 -3.03 -3.20 15.48
N TRP A 107 -2.65 -1.93 15.67
CA TRP A 107 -2.11 -1.43 16.94
C TRP A 107 -3.10 -1.59 18.08
N ASN A 108 -4.33 -1.09 17.91
CA ASN A 108 -5.39 -1.19 18.91
C ASN A 108 -5.68 -2.65 19.29
N PHE A 109 -5.79 -3.55 18.30
CA PHE A 109 -6.04 -4.96 18.55
C PHE A 109 -4.88 -5.63 19.31
N ALA A 110 -3.63 -5.36 18.91
CA ALA A 110 -2.46 -5.93 19.58
C ALA A 110 -2.27 -5.43 21.01
N LEU A 111 -2.72 -4.20 21.30
CA LEU A 111 -2.62 -3.55 22.61
C LEU A 111 -3.89 -3.70 23.47
N GLY A 112 -4.95 -4.31 22.95
CA GLY A 112 -6.22 -4.48 23.66
C GLY A 112 -6.98 -3.18 23.89
N ILE A 113 -6.80 -2.18 23.01
CA ILE A 113 -7.39 -0.85 23.13
C ILE A 113 -8.71 -0.78 22.38
N ASN A 114 -9.76 -0.36 23.07
CA ASN A 114 -11.03 0.02 22.46
C ASN A 114 -11.08 1.54 22.33
N SER A 115 -10.81 2.07 21.14
CA SER A 115 -10.91 3.50 20.87
C SER A 115 -12.13 3.80 19.99
N PRO A 116 -13.00 4.75 20.35
CA PRO A 116 -14.04 5.22 19.45
C PRO A 116 -13.40 5.98 18.29
N PHE A 117 -13.60 5.49 17.08
CA PHE A 117 -13.29 6.25 15.87
C PHE A 117 -14.45 7.20 15.59
N THR A 118 -14.18 8.51 15.63
CA THR A 118 -15.16 9.53 15.24
C THR A 118 -14.53 10.44 14.18
N PRO A 119 -14.88 10.27 12.89
CA PRO A 119 -14.44 11.20 11.87
C PRO A 119 -14.97 12.61 12.19
N ASN A 120 -14.11 13.62 12.06
CA ASN A 120 -14.52 15.00 12.22
C ASN A 120 -14.97 15.57 10.87
N PHE A 121 -16.29 15.61 10.65
CA PHE A 121 -16.89 16.24 9.48
C PHE A 121 -17.29 17.70 9.70
N SER A 122 -16.89 18.31 10.82
CA SER A 122 -17.17 19.73 11.05
C SER A 122 -16.50 20.58 9.97
N GLY A 123 -17.25 21.56 9.44
CA GLY A 123 -16.80 22.38 8.31
C GLY A 123 -17.15 21.82 6.93
N LEU A 124 -17.69 20.61 6.83
CA LEU A 124 -18.37 20.14 5.62
C LEU A 124 -19.83 20.64 5.65
N GLY A 125 -20.12 21.66 4.86
CA GLY A 125 -21.48 22.18 4.67
C GLY A 125 -21.80 22.30 3.19
N ASP A 126 -23.07 22.13 2.84
CA ASP A 126 -23.53 22.40 1.48
C ASP A 126 -23.47 23.90 1.21
N PRO A 127 -23.00 24.34 0.01
CA PRO A 127 -23.02 25.74 -0.36
C PRO A 127 -24.47 26.25 -0.39
N ALA A 128 -24.75 27.34 0.31
CA ALA A 128 -26.08 27.93 0.45
C ALA A 128 -26.43 28.89 -0.70
N SER A 129 -25.46 29.22 -1.56
CA SER A 129 -25.63 30.13 -2.70
C SER A 129 -24.77 29.74 -3.91
N GLN A 130 -25.10 30.31 -5.07
CA GLN A 130 -24.31 30.11 -6.29
C GLN A 130 -22.85 30.60 -6.12
N ASP A 131 -22.66 31.73 -5.44
CA ASP A 131 -21.33 32.29 -5.21
C ASP A 131 -20.48 31.35 -4.33
N GLU A 132 -21.08 30.78 -3.28
CA GLU A 132 -20.43 29.77 -2.44
C GLU A 132 -20.12 28.47 -3.19
N PHE A 133 -21.00 28.05 -4.10
CA PHE A 133 -20.79 26.89 -4.96
C PHE A 133 -19.62 27.12 -5.92
N GLU A 134 -19.58 28.26 -6.64
CA GLU A 134 -18.48 28.55 -7.56
C GLU A 134 -17.15 28.76 -6.81
N ALA A 135 -17.18 29.34 -5.60
CA ALA A 135 -16.01 29.43 -4.74
C ALA A 135 -15.49 28.04 -4.33
N SER A 136 -16.39 27.16 -3.87
CA SER A 136 -16.05 25.77 -3.52
C SER A 136 -15.49 25.01 -4.71
N LYS A 137 -16.12 25.14 -5.87
CA LYS A 137 -15.67 24.51 -7.12
C LYS A 137 -14.29 24.99 -7.56
N ALA A 138 -14.01 26.29 -7.49
CA ALA A 138 -12.70 26.85 -7.79
C ALA A 138 -11.62 26.36 -6.80
N ALA A 139 -11.96 26.27 -5.52
CA ALA A 139 -11.08 25.72 -4.49
C ALA A 139 -10.80 24.23 -4.74
N SER A 140 -11.82 23.42 -5.05
CA SER A 140 -11.66 22.01 -5.41
C SER A 140 -10.79 21.83 -6.65
N ALA A 141 -10.99 22.63 -7.71
CA ALA A 141 -10.16 22.57 -8.91
C ALA A 141 -8.68 22.87 -8.59
N THR A 142 -8.44 23.88 -7.74
CA THR A 142 -7.09 24.22 -7.29
C THR A 142 -6.46 23.09 -6.47
N ALA A 143 -7.23 22.46 -5.57
CA ALA A 143 -6.76 21.33 -4.77
C ALA A 143 -6.45 20.10 -5.64
N ILE A 144 -7.30 19.76 -6.60
CA ILE A 144 -7.07 18.64 -7.52
C ILE A 144 -5.82 18.89 -8.36
N GLN A 145 -5.64 20.12 -8.86
CA GLN A 145 -4.46 20.48 -9.63
C GLN A 145 -3.18 20.36 -8.79
N SER A 146 -3.23 20.79 -7.52
CA SER A 146 -2.07 20.66 -6.64
C SER A 146 -1.72 19.20 -6.34
N TRP A 147 -2.71 18.30 -6.24
CA TRP A 147 -2.44 16.86 -6.12
C TRP A 147 -1.74 16.30 -7.36
N ILE A 148 -2.18 16.69 -8.57
CA ILE A 148 -1.52 16.27 -9.82
C ILE A 148 -0.05 16.70 -9.84
N GLU A 149 0.23 17.92 -9.38
CA GLU A 149 1.57 18.52 -9.44
C GLU A 149 2.50 18.07 -8.30
N ALA A 150 1.96 17.86 -7.10
CA ALA A 150 2.73 17.66 -5.88
C ALA A 150 2.77 16.20 -5.38
N SER A 151 1.89 15.32 -5.86
CA SER A 151 1.93 13.92 -5.46
C SER A 151 3.23 13.24 -5.89
N SER A 152 3.76 12.38 -5.02
CA SER A 152 4.99 11.65 -5.22
C SER A 152 4.78 10.14 -5.00
N PRO A 153 5.31 9.27 -5.86
CA PRO A 153 6.00 9.58 -7.12
C PRO A 153 5.09 10.29 -8.15
N PRO A 154 5.65 11.08 -9.09
CA PRO A 154 4.87 11.78 -10.09
C PRO A 154 3.95 10.83 -10.89
N GLY A 155 2.68 11.21 -11.02
CA GLY A 155 1.68 10.41 -11.73
C GLY A 155 0.97 9.34 -10.89
N ILE A 156 1.34 9.16 -9.61
CA ILE A 156 0.70 8.19 -8.70
C ILE A 156 -0.82 8.34 -8.61
N ILE A 157 -1.38 9.53 -8.79
CA ILE A 157 -2.84 9.76 -8.72
C ILE A 157 -3.65 8.93 -9.73
N LYS A 158 -3.02 8.38 -10.77
CA LYS A 158 -3.64 7.45 -11.72
C LYS A 158 -3.79 6.01 -11.18
N TYR A 159 -3.10 5.71 -10.09
CA TYR A 159 -2.87 4.35 -9.57
C TYR A 159 -3.17 4.23 -8.06
N VAL A 160 -4.01 5.12 -7.52
CA VAL A 160 -4.49 5.07 -6.12
C VAL A 160 -5.91 4.51 -6.01
N GLY A 161 -6.33 3.71 -6.99
CA GLY A 161 -7.66 3.13 -7.04
C GLY A 161 -7.76 1.83 -6.25
N THR A 162 -8.99 1.36 -6.06
CA THR A 162 -9.25 0.08 -5.37
C THR A 162 -8.65 -1.11 -6.12
N ARG A 163 -8.50 -1.02 -7.44
CA ARG A 163 -7.85 -2.07 -8.25
C ARG A 163 -6.42 -2.30 -7.78
N GLU A 164 -5.66 -1.22 -7.62
CA GLU A 164 -4.27 -1.28 -7.17
C GLU A 164 -4.19 -1.80 -5.72
N VAL A 165 -5.10 -1.38 -4.84
CA VAL A 165 -5.17 -1.91 -3.46
C VAL A 165 -5.38 -3.43 -3.41
N VAL A 166 -6.17 -4.00 -4.33
CA VAL A 166 -6.34 -5.45 -4.40
C VAL A 166 -5.05 -6.16 -4.83
N GLU A 167 -4.30 -5.58 -5.77
CA GLU A 167 -2.99 -6.11 -6.17
C GLU A 167 -1.98 -5.99 -5.02
N ASP A 168 -1.97 -4.86 -4.31
CA ASP A 168 -1.16 -4.63 -3.11
C ASP A 168 -1.41 -5.72 -2.06
N PHE A 169 -2.67 -6.07 -1.82
CA PHE A 169 -3.03 -7.15 -0.89
C PHE A 169 -2.52 -8.51 -1.36
N ASN A 170 -2.53 -8.78 -2.67
CA ASN A 170 -1.94 -9.99 -3.21
C ASN A 170 -0.42 -10.04 -2.99
N GLN A 171 0.29 -8.92 -3.22
CA GLN A 171 1.73 -8.86 -2.95
C GLN A 171 2.05 -9.13 -1.48
N ILE A 172 1.29 -8.54 -0.55
CA ILE A 172 1.47 -8.77 0.89
C ILE A 172 1.14 -10.22 1.25
N ARG A 173 0.05 -10.79 0.71
CA ARG A 173 -0.34 -12.20 0.94
C ARG A 173 0.78 -13.14 0.52
N GLU A 174 1.35 -12.95 -0.67
CA GLU A 174 2.42 -13.76 -1.22
C GLU A 174 3.70 -13.64 -0.40
N ALA A 175 4.11 -12.41 -0.06
CA ALA A 175 5.28 -12.15 0.77
C ALA A 175 5.16 -12.79 2.17
N LEU A 176 3.94 -12.93 2.68
CA LEU A 176 3.66 -13.62 3.96
C LEU A 176 3.51 -15.14 3.83
N GLY A 177 3.53 -15.69 2.61
CA GLY A 177 3.44 -17.12 2.34
C GLY A 177 2.03 -17.71 2.50
N TYR A 178 0.98 -16.88 2.42
CA TYR A 178 -0.40 -17.37 2.52
C TYR A 178 -0.98 -17.71 1.14
N GLU A 179 -1.68 -18.84 1.04
CA GLU A 179 -2.39 -19.22 -0.19
C GLU A 179 -3.62 -18.33 -0.43
N LYS A 180 -4.29 -17.89 0.65
CA LYS A 180 -5.59 -17.18 0.59
C LYS A 180 -5.60 -15.98 1.51
N ILE A 181 -6.39 -14.98 1.12
CA ILE A 181 -6.80 -13.86 1.99
C ILE A 181 -8.19 -14.18 2.54
N HIS A 182 -8.38 -13.98 3.84
CA HIS A 182 -9.70 -13.68 4.41
C HIS A 182 -9.84 -12.17 4.49
N TYR A 183 -10.97 -11.61 4.09
CA TYR A 183 -11.16 -10.17 4.02
C TYR A 183 -12.30 -9.72 4.93
N LEU A 184 -12.05 -8.66 5.69
CA LEU A 184 -13.05 -7.97 6.50
C LEU A 184 -13.10 -6.51 6.09
N GLY A 185 -14.22 -6.08 5.53
CA GLY A 185 -14.49 -4.68 5.18
C GLY A 185 -15.49 -4.06 6.14
N GLY A 186 -15.25 -2.81 6.55
CA GLY A 186 -16.21 -1.94 7.24
C GLY A 186 -16.51 -0.69 6.40
N SER A 187 -17.69 -0.09 6.64
CA SER A 187 -18.06 1.28 6.26
C SER A 187 -19.39 1.68 6.88
#